data_AF-A0A6V7KXG3-F1
#
_entry.id   AF-A0A6V7KXG3-F1
#
_cell.length_a   1.000
_cell.length_b   1.000
_cell.length_c   1.000
_cell.angle_alpha   90.00
_cell.angle_beta   90.00
_cell.angle_gamma   90.00
#
_symmetry.space_group_name_H-M   'P 1'
#
loop_
_entity.id
_entity.type
_entity.pdbx_description
1 polymer ?
#
loop_
_entity_poly.entity_id
_entity_poly.type
_entity_poly.pdbx_seq_one_letter_code
_entity_poly.pdbx_strand_id
1 'polypeptide(L)' 'QKAYDELRNIFGIHLHDKDLEMTLDDLNRMDYIERIAKETMRLFPVASFILRRVTSDLDI' A
#
# COMPACT_ATOMS: atom_id res chain seq x y z
N GLN A 1 -4.84 -16.42 1.68
CA GLN A 1 -3.56 -17.01 2.13
C GLN A 1 -2.34 -16.25 1.59
N LYS A 2 -2.33 -15.84 0.30
CA LYS A 2 -1.19 -15.15 -0.35
C LYS A 2 -0.48 -14.04 0.45
N ALA A 3 -1.21 -13.16 1.13
CA ALA A 3 -0.59 -12.10 1.96
C ALA A 3 0.19 -12.67 3.16
N TYR A 4 -0.34 -13.72 3.79
CA TYR A 4 0.36 -14.42 4.87
C TYR A 4 1.59 -15.17 4.34
N ASP A 5 1.48 -15.80 3.17
CA ASP A 5 2.60 -16.49 2.53
C ASP A 5 3.73 -15.50 2.17
N GLU A 6 3.39 -14.30 1.70
CA GLU A 6 4.34 -13.21 1.46
C GLU A 6 5.07 -12.79 2.74
N LEU A 7 4.35 -12.53 3.82
CA LEU A 7 4.95 -12.17 5.11
C LEU A 7 5.89 -13.28 5.62
N ARG A 8 5.49 -14.55 5.46
CA ARG A 8 6.33 -15.70 5.79
C ARG A 8 7.60 -15.77 4.94
N ASN A 9 7.53 -15.40 3.66
CA ASN A 9 8.70 -15.36 2.79
C ASN A 9 9.66 -14.21 3.14
N ILE A 10 9.13 -13.07 3.61
CA ILE A 10 9.95 -11.89 3.96
C ILE A 10 10.62 -12.08 5.32
N PHE A 11 9.86 -12.49 6.33
CA PHE A 11 10.33 -12.56 7.73
C PHE A 11 10.75 -13.96 8.18
N GLY A 12 10.39 -15.01 7.45
CA GLY A 12 10.83 -16.39 7.71
C GLY A 12 10.53 -16.85 9.15
N ILE A 13 11.57 -17.30 9.85
CA ILE A 13 11.49 -17.76 11.25
C ILE A 13 11.20 -16.63 12.24
N HIS A 14 11.51 -15.39 11.86
CA HIS A 14 11.34 -14.21 12.71
C HIS A 14 9.91 -13.65 12.66
N LEU A 15 9.01 -14.21 11.84
CA LEU A 15 7.63 -13.75 11.73
C LEU A 15 6.86 -13.78 13.07
N HIS A 16 7.24 -14.68 13.99
CA HIS A 16 6.63 -14.80 15.31
C HIS A 16 7.44 -14.16 16.43
N ASP A 17 8.54 -13.51 16.09
CA ASP A 17 9.37 -12.81 17.05
C ASP A 17 8.63 -11.57 17.56
N LYS A 18 8.57 -11.40 18.88
CA LYS A 18 7.90 -10.24 19.48
C LYS A 18 8.74 -8.97 19.34
N ASP A 19 10.04 -9.15 19.15
CA ASP A 19 11.01 -8.07 18.99
C ASP A 19 11.32 -7.81 17.51
N LEU A 20 10.48 -8.28 16.59
CA LEU A 20 10.61 -8.02 15.16
C LEU A 20 10.44 -6.52 14.89
N GLU A 21 11.55 -5.82 14.66
CA GLU A 21 11.54 -4.44 14.17
C GLU A 21 11.32 -4.42 12.66
N MET A 22 10.17 -3.88 12.23
CA MET A 22 9.91 -3.68 10.81
C MET A 22 10.63 -2.44 10.30
N THR A 23 11.45 -2.61 9.27
CA THR A 23 12.11 -1.50 8.57
C THR A 23 11.31 -1.05 7.34
N LEU A 24 11.64 0.13 6.80
CA LEU A 24 11.05 0.59 5.54
C LEU A 24 11.41 -0.33 4.36
N ASP A 25 12.60 -0.94 4.39
CA ASP A 25 13.03 -1.89 3.36
C ASP A 25 12.18 -3.16 3.38
N ASP A 26 11.74 -3.61 4.55
CA ASP A 26 10.81 -4.74 4.67
C ASP A 26 9.44 -4.41 4.09
N LEU A 27 8.94 -3.19 4.32
CA LEU A 27 7.68 -2.74 3.73
C LEU A 27 7.76 -2.68 2.20
N ASN A 28 8.90 -2.24 1.65
CA ASN A 28 9.14 -2.20 0.21
C ASN A 28 9.17 -3.60 -0.44
N ARG A 29 9.38 -4.66 0.34
CA ARG A 29 9.37 -6.06 -0.15
C ARG A 29 7.97 -6.68 -0.18
N MET A 30 6.95 -6.01 0.37
CA MET A 30 5.58 -6.53 0.47
C MET A 30 4.74 -6.22 -0.79
N ASP A 31 5.13 -6.78 -1.94
CA ASP A 31 4.51 -6.51 -3.24
C ASP A 31 2.99 -6.79 -3.29
N TYR A 32 2.55 -7.90 -2.69
CA TYR A 32 1.16 -8.32 -2.71
C TYR A 32 0.31 -7.47 -1.77
N ILE A 33 0.81 -7.15 -0.57
CA ILE A 33 0.14 -6.21 0.33
C ILE A 33 0.05 -4.81 -0.28
N GLU A 34 1.09 -4.33 -0.96
CA GLU A 34 1.05 -3.04 -1.66
C GLU A 34 -0.05 -3.04 -2.74
N ARG A 35 -0.19 -4.12 -3.50
CA ARG A 35 -1.28 -4.28 -4.48
C ARG A 35 -2.66 -4.26 -3.82
N ILE A 36 -2.83 -4.91 -2.67
CA ILE A 36 -4.09 -4.88 -1.91
C ILE A 36 -4.43 -3.44 -1.50
N ALA A 37 -3.46 -2.70 -0.96
CA ALA A 37 -3.67 -1.31 -0.56
C ALA A 37 -4.06 -0.42 -1.76
N LYS A 38 -3.33 -0.54 -2.87
CA LYS A 38 -3.63 0.18 -4.13
C LYS A 38 -5.02 -0.15 -4.68
N GLU A 39 -5.39 -1.42 -4.70
CA GLU A 39 -6.70 -1.85 -5.20
C GLU A 39 -7.83 -1.39 -4.28
N THR A 40 -7.58 -1.36 -2.97
CA THR A 40 -8.52 -0.79 -1.99
C THR A 40 -8.76 0.68 -2.27
N MET A 41 -7.72 1.48 -2.53
CA MET A 41 -7.87 2.88 -2.91
C MET A 41 -8.51 3.09 -4.29
N ARG A 42 -8.36 2.13 -5.22
CA ARG A 42 -9.04 2.16 -6.52
C ARG A 42 -10.55 1.97 -6.38
N LEU A 43 -10.97 1.02 -5.53
CA LEU A 43 -12.38 0.73 -5.27
C LEU A 43 -13.03 1.74 -4.31
N PHE A 44 -12.25 2.18 -3.31
CA PHE A 44 -12.65 3.09 -2.24
C PHE A 44 -11.67 4.26 -2.20
N PRO A 45 -11.78 5.20 -3.17
CA PRO A 45 -10.93 6.38 -3.16
C PRO A 45 -11.11 7.17 -1.87
N VAL A 46 -10.00 7.63 -1.29
CA VAL A 46 -9.99 8.38 -0.01
C VAL A 46 -10.81 9.67 -0.12
N ALA A 47 -10.79 10.30 -1.30
CA ALA A 47 -11.59 11.49 -1.61
C ALA A 47 -12.40 11.26 -2.89
N SER A 48 -13.72 11.47 -2.81
CA SER A 48 -14.63 11.29 -3.95
C SER A 48 -14.46 12.35 -5.04
N PHE A 49 -13.99 13.55 -4.68
CA PHE A 49 -13.80 14.67 -5.60
C PHE A 49 -12.49 15.40 -5.32
N ILE A 50 -11.79 15.76 -6.40
CA ILE A 50 -10.62 16.65 -6.35
C ILE A 50 -10.98 17.89 -7.16
N LEU A 51 -11.47 18.93 -6.47
CA LEU A 51 -11.92 20.17 -7.11
C LEU A 51 -10.75 21.13 -7.32
N ARG A 52 -10.76 21.83 -8.46
CA ARG A 52 -9.79 22.90 -8.77
C ARG A 52 -10.55 24.15 -9.21
N ARG A 53 -10.01 25.33 -8.90
CA ARG A 53 -10.51 26.62 -9.38
C ARG A 53 -9.72 27.02 -10.62
N VAL A 54 -10.40 27.18 -11.75
CA VAL A 54 -9.81 27.70 -12.99
C VAL A 54 -9.57 29.20 -12.81
N THR A 55 -8.34 29.66 -13.08
CA THR A 55 -7.92 31.06 -12.87
C THR A 55 -7.68 31.84 -14.18
N SER A 56 -7.75 31.15 -15.32
CA SER A 56 -7.57 31.72 -16.66
C SER A 56 -8.31 30.84 -17.66
N ASP A 57 -8.58 31.38 -18.86
CA ASP A 57 -9.27 30.62 -19.91
C ASP A 57 -8.54 29.31 -20.19
N LEU A 58 -9.34 28.24 -20.28
CA LEU A 58 -8.88 26.87 -20.45
C LEU A 58 -9.51 26.33 -21.74
N ASP A 59 -8.67 26.03 -22.74
CA ASP A 59 -9.08 25.35 -23.98
C ASP A 59 -8.86 23.84 -23.76
N ILE A 60 -9.93 23.04 -23.83
CA ILE A 60 -9.96 21.61 -23.43
C ILE A 60 -10.26 20.74 -24.65
#